data_AF-A0A0X3Y5Q3-F1
#
_entry.id   AF-A0A0X3Y5Q3-F1
#
_cell.length_a   1.000
_cell.length_b   1.000
_cell.length_c   1.000
_cell.angle_alpha   90.00
_cell.angle_beta   90.00
_cell.angle_gamma   90.00
#
_symmetry.space_group_name_H-M   'P 1'
#
loop_
_entity.id
_entity.type
_entity.pdbx_description
1 polymer ?
#
loop_
_entity_poly.entity_id
_entity_poly.type
_entity_poly.pdbx_seq_one_letter_code
_entity_poly.pdbx_strand_id
1 'polypeptide(L)'
;MDYPLLSPSQLSAFVEGLRRQAGYTQTQAGELLGISQQAYARIEKAPEKISVERFMLILKLFQAQLSVKFTPGLKALPREAWQTKDKTIVQQRRLASEKPDKRDVVSKSSKSDSSGLTDKPQVIVKPTGKKSSW
;
A
#
# COMPACT_ATOMS: atom_id res chain seq x y z
N MET A 1 6.68 19.57 26.69
CA MET A 1 5.31 19.68 26.12
C MET A 1 4.86 18.28 25.74
N ASP A 2 3.65 17.89 26.13
CA ASP A 2 3.10 16.57 25.81
C ASP A 2 2.05 16.70 24.70
N TYR A 3 2.27 16.07 23.56
CA TYR A 3 1.34 16.09 22.43
C TYR A 3 0.71 14.70 22.27
N PRO A 4 -0.57 14.52 22.63
CA PRO A 4 -1.23 13.23 22.45
C PRO A 4 -1.39 12.95 20.95
N LEU A 5 -0.85 11.81 20.51
CA LEU A 5 -1.08 11.30 19.17
C LEU A 5 -2.35 10.45 19.18
N LEU A 6 -3.33 10.85 18.37
CA LEU A 6 -4.65 10.22 18.23
C LEU A 6 -4.72 9.31 17.00
N SER A 7 -3.83 9.50 16.01
CA SER A 7 -3.74 8.62 14.84
C SER A 7 -2.31 8.51 14.30
N PRO A 8 -1.98 7.41 13.58
CA PRO A 8 -0.66 7.26 12.95
C PRO A 8 -0.34 8.37 11.94
N SER A 9 -1.34 8.93 11.26
CA SER A 9 -1.11 9.99 10.25
C SER A 9 -0.56 11.29 10.83
N GLN A 10 -0.66 11.48 12.16
CA GLN A 10 -0.06 12.62 12.85
C GLN A 10 1.46 12.48 13.04
N LEU A 11 2.00 11.27 12.92
CA LEU A 11 3.42 11.00 13.13
C LEU A 11 4.31 11.73 12.12
N SER A 12 3.90 11.89 10.86
CA SER A 12 4.70 12.56 9.83
C SER A 12 5.02 14.00 10.23
N ALA A 13 4.00 14.77 10.61
CA ALA A 13 4.17 16.15 11.07
C ALA A 13 4.98 16.23 12.37
N PHE A 14 4.85 15.23 13.25
CA PHE A 14 5.59 15.18 14.51
C PHE A 14 7.09 14.90 14.29
N VAL A 15 7.45 13.92 13.48
CA VAL A 15 8.85 13.60 13.15
C VAL A 15 9.52 14.79 12.43
N GLU A 16 8.82 15.40 11.47
CA GLU A 16 9.33 16.58 10.79
C GLU A 16 9.53 17.76 11.75
N GLY A 17 8.56 18.01 12.63
CA GLY A 17 8.63 19.07 13.64
C GLY A 17 9.80 18.86 14.60
N LEU A 18 9.97 17.64 15.13
CA LEU A 18 11.10 17.30 16.00
C LEU A 18 12.44 17.49 15.31
N ARG A 19 12.57 17.04 14.05
CA ARG A 19 13.81 17.24 13.28
C ARG A 19 14.13 18.73 13.15
N ARG A 20 13.14 19.53 12.76
CA ARG A 20 13.29 20.99 12.59
C ARG A 20 13.65 21.66 13.91
N GLN A 21 13.02 21.26 15.02
CA GLN A 21 13.30 21.77 16.36
C GLN A 21 14.72 21.39 16.82
N ALA A 22 15.21 20.20 16.46
CA ALA A 22 16.58 19.76 16.70
C ALA A 22 17.62 20.44 15.77
N GLY A 23 17.18 21.27 14.81
CA GLY A 23 18.07 22.04 13.93
C GLY A 23 18.66 21.25 12.76
N TYR A 24 18.17 20.04 12.48
CA TYR A 24 18.70 19.21 11.39
C TYR A 24 17.91 19.38 10.09
N THR A 25 18.60 19.36 8.96
CA THR A 25 17.99 19.14 7.64
C THR A 25 17.70 17.64 7.42
N GLN A 26 16.90 17.30 6.40
CA GLN A 26 16.68 15.89 6.03
C GLN A 26 17.98 15.17 5.66
N THR A 27 18.91 15.87 5.01
CA THR A 27 20.21 15.31 4.63
C THR A 27 21.04 15.00 5.86
N GLN A 28 21.18 15.95 6.78
CA GLN A 28 21.92 15.75 8.04
C GLN A 28 21.31 14.63 8.90
N ALA A 29 19.98 14.57 9.00
CA ALA A 29 19.32 13.48 9.71
C ALA A 29 19.58 12.13 9.04
N GLY A 30 19.57 12.07 7.70
CA GLY A 30 19.95 10.88 6.95
C GLY A 30 21.39 10.44 7.22
N GLU A 31 22.34 11.37 7.18
CA GLU A 31 23.77 11.14 7.47
C GLU A 31 23.98 10.57 8.88
N LEU A 32 23.36 11.19 9.89
CA LEU A 32 23.41 10.71 11.28
C LEU A 32 22.83 9.30 11.46
N LEU A 33 21.90 8.93 10.58
CA LEU A 33 21.24 7.62 10.55
C LEU A 33 21.88 6.61 9.59
N GLY A 34 22.97 7.00 8.92
CA GLY A 34 23.68 6.18 7.93
C GLY A 34 22.88 5.87 6.66
N ILE A 35 21.96 6.75 6.26
CA ILE A 35 21.08 6.57 5.10
C ILE A 35 21.07 7.80 4.19
N SER A 36 20.64 7.62 2.94
CA SER A 36 20.51 8.74 2.01
C SER A 36 19.39 9.71 2.43
N GLN A 37 19.50 10.98 2.02
CA GLN A 37 18.45 11.98 2.19
C GLN A 37 17.09 11.48 1.67
N GLN A 38 17.06 10.85 0.49
CA GLN A 38 15.83 10.32 -0.10
C GLN A 38 15.22 9.20 0.75
N ALA A 39 16.07 8.33 1.33
CA ALA A 39 15.60 7.30 2.25
C ALA A 39 14.99 7.93 3.51
N TYR A 40 15.66 8.91 4.11
CA TYR A 40 15.15 9.63 5.26
C TYR A 40 13.84 10.39 4.95
N ALA A 41 13.74 11.07 3.81
CA ALA A 41 12.52 11.75 3.38
C ALA A 41 11.33 10.78 3.19
N ARG A 42 11.58 9.53 2.77
CA ARG A 42 10.54 8.49 2.74
C ARG A 42 10.07 8.08 4.13
N ILE A 43 10.98 8.06 5.11
CA ILE A 43 10.63 7.81 6.51
C ILE A 43 9.74 8.94 7.03
N GLU A 44 10.08 10.22 6.80
CA GLU A 44 9.22 11.35 7.25
C GLU A 44 7.82 11.32 6.62
N LYS A 45 7.69 10.84 5.38
CA LYS A 45 6.38 10.74 4.71
C LYS A 45 5.48 9.66 5.31
N ALA A 46 6.06 8.54 5.77
CA ALA A 46 5.31 7.38 6.27
C ALA A 46 6.02 6.71 7.46
N PRO A 47 6.17 7.41 8.61
CA PRO A 47 6.88 6.88 9.78
C PRO A 47 6.15 5.73 10.46
N GLU A 48 4.87 5.51 10.18
CA GLU A 48 4.10 4.35 10.64
C GLU A 48 4.52 3.03 9.97
N LYS A 49 5.29 3.10 8.87
CA LYS A 49 5.75 1.93 8.11
C LYS A 49 7.13 1.41 8.53
N ILE A 50 7.86 2.15 9.36
CA ILE A 50 9.14 1.69 9.89
C ILE A 50 8.93 0.87 11.17
N SER A 51 9.95 0.10 11.56
CA SER A 51 9.90 -0.60 12.84
C SER A 51 9.86 0.40 14.01
N VAL A 52 9.22 0.00 15.11
CA VAL A 52 9.20 0.79 16.35
C VAL A 52 10.62 1.06 16.84
N GLU A 53 11.53 0.10 16.70
CA GLU A 53 12.94 0.27 17.04
C GLU A 53 13.59 1.40 16.23
N ARG A 54 13.42 1.41 14.90
CA ARG A 54 13.94 2.49 14.04
C ARG A 54 13.31 3.82 14.40
N PHE A 55 12.02 3.84 14.71
CA PHE A 55 11.32 5.05 15.14
C PHE A 55 11.89 5.59 16.46
N MET A 56 12.11 4.75 17.46
CA MET A 56 12.71 5.14 18.73
C MET A 56 14.15 5.66 18.58
N LEU A 57 14.95 5.11 17.65
CA LEU A 57 16.27 5.65 17.34
C LEU A 57 16.20 7.07 16.77
N ILE A 58 15.24 7.33 15.87
CA ILE A 58 15.01 8.68 15.31
C ILE A 58 14.60 9.65 16.42
N LEU A 59 13.71 9.24 17.33
CA LEU A 59 13.33 10.08 18.47
C LEU A 59 14.55 10.43 19.33
N LYS A 60 15.39 9.45 19.67
CA LYS A 60 16.62 9.68 20.43
C LYS A 60 17.56 10.67 19.74
N LEU A 61 17.72 10.56 18.41
CA LEU A 61 18.52 11.50 17.62
C LEU A 61 18.05 12.95 17.79
N PHE A 62 16.73 13.15 17.88
CA PHE A 62 16.12 14.47 18.06
C PHE A 62 15.83 14.80 19.53
N GLN A 63 16.49 14.14 20.47
CA GLN A 63 16.36 14.37 21.92
C GLN A 63 14.90 14.25 22.41
N ALA A 64 14.13 13.36 21.76
CA ALA A 64 12.75 13.04 22.06
C ALA A 64 12.62 11.59 22.55
N GLN A 65 11.49 11.29 23.18
CA GLN A 65 11.16 9.95 23.66
C GLN A 65 9.69 9.63 23.41
N LEU A 66 9.38 8.33 23.31
CA LEU A 66 8.00 7.85 23.29
C LEU A 66 7.54 7.58 24.73
N SER A 67 6.43 8.20 25.15
CA SER A 67 5.81 7.95 26.45
C SER A 67 4.46 7.25 26.28
N VAL A 68 4.24 6.18 27.04
CA VAL A 68 2.92 5.54 27.14
C VAL A 68 2.27 5.97 28.44
N LYS A 69 1.06 6.52 28.36
CA LYS A 69 0.23 6.87 29.52
C LYS A 69 -0.90 5.85 29.65
N PHE A 70 -1.00 5.20 30.80
CA PHE A 70 -2.15 4.34 31.12
C PHE A 70 -3.32 5.23 31.56
N THR A 71 -4.43 5.16 30.84
CA THR A 71 -5.64 5.93 31.15
C THR A 71 -6.75 4.98 31.60
N PRO A 72 -6.99 4.84 32.91
CA PRO A 72 -8.06 4.00 33.44
C PRO A 72 -9.42 4.44 32.89
N GLY A 73 -10.28 3.49 32.49
CA GLY A 73 -11.63 3.79 32.01
C GLY A 73 -11.72 4.19 30.53
N LEU A 74 -10.62 4.21 29.77
CA LEU A 74 -10.71 4.23 28.31
C LEU A 74 -11.44 2.94 27.86
N LYS A 75 -12.64 3.08 27.29
CA LYS A 75 -13.41 1.92 26.80
C LYS A 75 -12.54 1.12 25.85
N ALA A 76 -12.31 -0.15 26.17
CA ALA A 76 -11.62 -1.07 25.27
C ALA A 76 -12.34 -1.03 23.91
N LEU A 77 -11.57 -0.94 22.83
CA LEU A 77 -12.13 -1.05 21.49
C LEU A 77 -12.83 -2.42 21.39
N PRO A 78 -14.11 -2.46 20.96
CA PRO A 78 -14.81 -3.73 20.81
C PRO A 78 -14.06 -4.62 19.82
N ARG A 79 -14.04 -5.94 20.08
CA ARG A 79 -13.30 -6.94 19.28
C ARG A 79 -13.66 -6.89 17.78
N GLU A 80 -14.86 -6.44 17.46
CA GLU A 80 -15.37 -6.28 16.09
C GLU A 80 -14.70 -5.14 15.30
N ALA A 81 -14.16 -4.13 15.98
CA ALA A 81 -13.60 -2.92 15.35
C ALA A 81 -12.36 -3.20 14.48
N TRP A 82 -11.67 -4.32 14.72
CA TRP A 82 -10.52 -4.75 13.94
C TRP A 82 -10.89 -5.72 12.80
N GLN A 83 -12.07 -6.35 12.86
CA GLN A 83 -12.51 -7.36 11.87
C GLN A 83 -13.20 -6.76 10.64
N THR A 84 -13.72 -5.53 10.72
CA THR A 84 -14.45 -4.89 9.62
C THR A 84 -13.57 -4.54 8.42
N LYS A 85 -12.25 -4.32 8.61
CA LYS A 85 -11.31 -4.08 7.50
C LYS A 85 -11.00 -5.36 6.70
N ASP A 86 -11.09 -6.52 7.32
CA ASP A 86 -10.82 -7.80 6.66
C ASP A 86 -12.02 -8.32 5.85
N LYS A 87 -13.25 -8.08 6.32
CA LYS A 87 -14.47 -8.52 5.62
C LYS A 87 -14.65 -7.84 4.26
N THR A 88 -14.29 -6.56 4.12
CA THR A 88 -14.37 -5.85 2.82
C THR A 88 -13.40 -6.43 1.80
N ILE A 89 -12.18 -6.81 2.19
CA ILE A 89 -11.22 -7.47 1.30
C ILE A 89 -11.72 -8.84 0.84
N VAL A 90 -12.34 -9.61 1.75
CA VAL A 90 -12.90 -10.96 1.44
C VAL A 90 -14.13 -10.85 0.53
N GLN A 91 -15.03 -9.89 0.78
CA GLN A 91 -16.24 -9.67 -0.04
C GLN A 91 -15.88 -9.23 -1.47
N GLN A 92 -14.91 -8.32 -1.60
CA GLN A 92 -14.48 -7.79 -2.91
C GLN A 92 -13.75 -8.85 -3.75
N ARG A 93 -13.03 -9.78 -3.12
CA ARG A 93 -12.39 -10.92 -3.80
C ARG A 93 -13.40 -11.97 -4.25
N ARG A 94 -14.49 -12.18 -3.49
CA ARG A 94 -15.59 -13.11 -3.83
C ARG A 94 -16.45 -12.60 -5.00
N LEU A 95 -16.76 -11.31 -5.02
CA LEU A 95 -17.48 -10.66 -6.13
C LEU A 95 -16.65 -10.58 -7.42
N ALA A 96 -15.31 -10.49 -7.32
CA ALA A 96 -14.43 -10.53 -8.49
C ALA A 96 -14.24 -11.95 -9.08
N SER A 97 -14.48 -13.00 -8.29
CA SER A 97 -14.46 -14.41 -8.75
C SER A 97 -15.79 -14.88 -9.36
N GLU A 98 -16.89 -14.17 -9.16
CA GLU A 98 -18.18 -14.43 -9.81
C GLU A 98 -18.30 -13.69 -11.15
N LYS A 99 -17.39 -13.97 -12.10
CA LYS A 99 -17.72 -13.78 -13.52
C LYS A 99 -18.59 -14.96 -13.95
N PRO A 100 -19.71 -14.75 -14.67
CA PRO A 100 -20.59 -15.84 -15.05
C PRO A 100 -19.85 -16.80 -15.99
N ASP A 101 -19.77 -18.08 -15.59
CA ASP A 101 -19.28 -19.15 -16.43
C ASP A 101 -20.26 -19.30 -17.61
N LYS A 102 -19.83 -18.90 -18.81
CA LYS A 102 -20.58 -19.15 -20.05
C LYS A 102 -20.43 -20.63 -20.43
N ARG A 103 -20.95 -21.54 -19.61
CA ARG A 103 -20.99 -22.97 -19.87
C ARG A 103 -22.30 -23.58 -19.41
N ASP A 104 -23.40 -23.03 -19.91
CA ASP A 104 -24.65 -23.78 -20.07
C ASP A 104 -25.28 -23.40 -21.40
N VAL A 105 -24.75 -23.98 -22.47
CA VAL A 105 -25.49 -24.15 -23.74
C VAL A 105 -25.61 -25.64 -23.97
N VAL A 106 -26.62 -26.25 -23.33
CA VAL A 106 -27.13 -27.55 -23.74
C VAL A 106 -28.17 -27.34 -24.84
N SER A 107 -27.84 -27.94 -25.96
CA SER A 107 -28.53 -28.05 -27.23
C SER A 107 -29.97 -28.56 -27.15
N LYS A 108 -30.89 -27.89 -27.87
CA LYS A 108 -32.00 -28.53 -28.59
C LYS A 108 -32.07 -27.99 -30.02
N SER A 109 -32.19 -28.94 -30.93
CA SER A 109 -32.14 -28.86 -32.39
C SER A 109 -33.34 -28.16 -33.02
N SER A 110 -33.10 -27.35 -34.06
CA SER A 110 -33.95 -27.32 -35.26
C SER A 110 -33.19 -26.78 -36.49
N LYS A 111 -33.10 -27.63 -37.51
CA LYS A 111 -32.77 -27.43 -38.94
C LYS A 111 -32.95 -26.01 -39.50
N SER A 112 -31.99 -25.55 -40.31
CA SER A 112 -32.10 -25.47 -41.79
C SER A 112 -30.95 -24.67 -42.44
N ASP A 113 -30.30 -25.32 -43.40
CA ASP A 113 -29.83 -24.83 -44.70
C ASP A 113 -28.70 -23.78 -44.86
N SER A 114 -27.61 -24.31 -45.41
CA SER A 114 -26.93 -23.86 -46.64
C SER A 114 -25.80 -22.82 -46.59
N SER A 115 -24.70 -23.26 -47.22
CA SER A 115 -23.75 -22.51 -48.05
C SER A 115 -22.54 -21.81 -47.40
N GLY A 116 -21.34 -22.29 -47.76
CA GLY A 116 -20.27 -21.40 -48.21
C GLY A 116 -18.91 -21.42 -47.48
N LEU A 117 -17.94 -22.15 -48.06
CA LEU A 117 -16.50 -21.82 -48.20
C LEU A 117 -15.62 -21.64 -46.93
N THR A 118 -14.72 -22.60 -46.61
CA THR A 118 -13.23 -22.56 -46.81
C THR A 118 -12.55 -21.28 -46.30
N ASP A 119 -11.53 -21.23 -45.44
CA ASP A 119 -10.27 -21.99 -45.42
C ASP A 119 -9.47 -21.63 -44.13
N LYS A 120 -8.40 -22.38 -43.84
CA LYS A 120 -7.62 -22.57 -42.60
C LYS A 120 -6.93 -21.33 -41.94
N PRO A 121 -6.56 -21.42 -40.64
CA PRO A 121 -5.90 -20.35 -39.88
C PRO A 121 -4.41 -20.18 -40.22
N GLN A 122 -3.98 -18.91 -40.37
CA GLN A 122 -2.58 -18.51 -40.63
C GLN A 122 -1.75 -18.38 -39.34
N VAL A 123 -0.47 -18.71 -39.51
CA VAL A 123 0.57 -19.02 -38.52
C VAL A 123 1.27 -17.75 -37.98
N ILE A 124 1.78 -17.91 -36.75
CA ILE A 124 2.73 -17.09 -35.97
C ILE A 124 3.77 -16.33 -36.82
N VAL A 125 3.94 -15.02 -36.56
CA VAL A 125 5.25 -14.35 -36.57
C VAL A 125 5.29 -13.20 -35.54
N LYS A 126 6.28 -13.23 -34.63
CA LYS A 126 6.94 -12.06 -33.99
C LYS A 126 8.42 -12.16 -34.38
N PRO A 127 9.30 -11.17 -34.10
CA PRO A 127 9.18 -9.72 -34.06
C PRO A 127 10.20 -9.08 -35.03
N THR A 128 10.05 -7.81 -35.42
CA THR A 128 11.16 -7.07 -36.06
C THR A 128 11.38 -5.74 -35.35
N GLY A 129 12.55 -5.59 -34.75
CA GLY A 129 13.05 -4.30 -34.33
C GLY A 129 13.73 -3.58 -35.49
N LYS A 130 13.66 -2.25 -35.52
CA LYS A 130 14.80 -1.39 -35.86
C LYS A 130 14.52 0.09 -35.56
N LYS A 131 15.59 0.67 -35.01
CA LYS A 131 16.00 2.05 -34.74
C LYS A 131 15.53 3.14 -35.72
N SER A 132 15.29 4.33 -35.19
CA SER A 132 15.78 5.65 -35.66
C SER A 132 15.17 6.74 -34.75
N SER A 133 15.92 7.40 -33.86
CA SER A 133 16.65 8.67 -34.06
C SER A 133 15.77 9.85 -34.48
N TRP A 134 15.49 10.74 -33.53
CA TRP A 134 15.74 12.20 -33.57
C TRP A 134 15.67 12.73 -32.13
#